data_AF-A0A1B6FNU4-F1
#
_entry.id   AF-A0A1B6FNU4-F1
#
_cell.length_a   1.000
_cell.length_b   1.000
_cell.length_c   1.000
_cell.angle_alpha   90.00
_cell.angle_beta   90.00
_cell.angle_gamma   90.00
#
_symmetry.space_group_name_H-M   'P 1'
#
loop_
_entity.id
_entity.type
_entity.pdbx_description
1 polymer ?
#
loop_
_entity_poly.entity_id
_entity_poly.type
_entity_poly.pdbx_seq_one_letter_code
_entity_poly.pdbx_strand_id
1 'polypeptide(L)'
;QPPQPVISSNKIEMIFSTDNVIGYKGFLFSYTVTKCGGDINSPTTISQPNSSLLLECVWFVTAPPDKVITIKIKSMRSILMLCDYNNIKLYDGHNVTNASSLIDTVCKTRGPGVNQT
;
A
#
# COMPACT_ATOMS: atom_id res chain seq x y z
N GLN A 1 -10.20 9.97 -14.00
CA GLN A 1 -9.64 9.30 -12.81
C GLN A 1 -8.16 9.61 -12.76
N PRO A 2 -7.61 10.13 -11.64
CA PRO A 2 -6.18 10.37 -11.53
C PRO A 2 -5.42 9.04 -11.70
N PRO A 3 -4.23 9.05 -12.31
CA PRO A 3 -3.42 7.86 -12.45
C PRO A 3 -3.10 7.28 -11.07
N GLN A 4 -3.01 5.95 -11.02
CA GLN A 4 -2.63 5.23 -9.80
C GLN A 4 -1.27 5.75 -9.31
N PRO A 5 -1.08 5.95 -8.00
CA PRO A 5 0.23 6.30 -7.46
C PRO A 5 1.27 5.25 -7.87
N VAL A 6 2.37 5.71 -8.45
CA VAL A 6 3.51 4.83 -8.73
C VAL A 6 4.30 4.68 -7.44
N ILE A 7 4.38 3.46 -6.93
CA ILE A 7 5.15 3.12 -5.74
C ILE A 7 6.37 2.33 -6.19
N SER A 8 7.56 2.80 -5.83
CA SER A 8 8.83 2.13 -6.12
C SER A 8 9.69 2.12 -4.87
N SER A 9 10.36 0.99 -4.64
CA SER A 9 11.28 0.79 -3.53
C SER A 9 12.68 1.39 -3.76
N ASN A 10 13.00 1.80 -5.00
CA ASN A 10 14.35 2.22 -5.38
C ASN A 10 14.38 3.55 -6.16
N LYS A 11 13.82 3.57 -7.37
CA LYS A 11 13.85 4.73 -8.27
C LYS A 11 12.49 4.92 -8.94
N ILE A 12 12.05 6.17 -9.06
CA ILE A 12 10.99 6.59 -9.98
C ILE A 12 11.64 7.46 -11.04
N GLU A 13 11.37 7.17 -12.31
CA GLU A 13 11.82 7.99 -13.44
C GLU A 13 10.59 8.59 -14.12
N MET A 14 10.65 9.89 -14.35
CA MET A 14 9.61 10.63 -15.07
C MET A 14 10.23 11.26 -16.30
N ILE A 15 9.65 10.96 -17.46
CA ILE A 15 10.07 11.52 -18.74
C ILE A 15 8.96 12.44 -19.23
N PHE A 16 9.27 13.73 -19.34
CA PHE A 16 8.42 14.71 -19.99
C PHE A 16 9.06 15.09 -21.33
N SER A 17 8.30 14.97 -22.41
CA SER A 17 8.77 15.24 -23.77
C SER A 17 7.78 16.16 -24.47
N THR A 18 8.29 17.19 -25.15
CA THR A 18 7.50 18.16 -25.90
C THR A 18 8.14 18.45 -27.24
N ASP A 19 7.34 19.02 -28.15
CA ASP A 19 7.84 19.68 -29.35
C ASP A 19 8.27 21.14 -29.05
N ASN A 20 8.62 21.87 -30.12
CA ASN A 20 9.12 23.23 -30.10
C ASN A 20 8.09 24.28 -30.57
N VAL A 21 6.79 23.95 -30.58
CA VAL A 21 5.77 24.82 -31.20
C VAL A 21 5.07 25.69 -30.16
N ILE A 22 4.38 25.12 -29.18
CA ILE A 22 3.60 25.84 -28.14
C ILE A 22 3.75 25.14 -26.79
N GLY A 23 3.96 25.91 -25.72
CA GLY A 23 3.99 25.42 -24.33
C GLY A 23 2.73 25.77 -23.54
N TYR A 24 2.27 24.83 -22.70
CA TYR A 24 1.17 25.02 -21.73
C TYR A 24 1.67 24.87 -20.28
N LYS A 25 0.73 24.85 -19.31
CA LYS A 25 1.03 24.87 -17.86
C LYS A 25 1.89 23.71 -17.34
N GLY A 26 2.12 22.66 -18.13
CA GLY A 26 2.91 21.50 -17.72
C GLY A 26 2.17 20.60 -16.74
N PHE A 27 2.91 20.01 -15.79
CA PHE A 27 2.39 19.09 -14.78
C PHE A 27 2.90 19.47 -13.38
N LEU A 28 2.17 19.04 -12.36
CA LEU A 28 2.63 19.04 -10.97
C LEU A 28 2.87 17.59 -10.55
N PHE A 29 4.09 17.28 -10.12
CA PHE A 29 4.44 15.99 -9.56
C PHE A 29 4.67 16.12 -8.05
N SER A 30 3.94 15.32 -7.28
CA SER A 30 4.10 15.20 -5.83
C SER A 30 4.49 13.77 -5.50
N TYR A 31 5.50 13.61 -4.64
CA TYR A 31 5.95 12.31 -4.15
C TYR A 31 6.19 12.38 -2.64
N THR A 32 6.10 11.21 -2.01
CA THR A 32 6.43 11.04 -0.59
C THR A 32 7.38 9.87 -0.46
N VAL A 33 8.49 10.06 0.26
CA VAL A 33 9.37 8.95 0.64
C VAL A 33 8.90 8.42 1.98
N THR A 34 8.41 7.19 1.98
CA THR A 34 8.03 6.47 3.19
C THR A 34 9.18 5.58 3.66
N LYS A 35 9.34 5.45 4.99
CA LYS A 35 10.33 4.55 5.61
C LYS A 35 9.86 3.08 5.65
N CYS A 36 8.68 2.78 5.11
CA CYS A 36 8.05 1.47 5.10
C CYS A 36 7.34 1.20 3.75
N GLY A 37 7.12 -0.08 3.45
CA GLY A 37 6.52 -0.54 2.20
C GLY A 37 7.55 -1.17 1.26
N GLY A 38 7.11 -1.46 0.03
CA GLY A 38 7.94 -2.03 -1.04
C GLY A 38 7.62 -3.48 -1.37
N ASP A 39 8.49 -4.10 -2.15
CA ASP A 39 8.30 -5.43 -2.72
C ASP A 39 8.82 -6.54 -1.81
N ILE A 40 8.02 -7.59 -1.63
CA ILE A 40 8.35 -8.76 -0.83
C ILE A 40 8.23 -10.00 -1.72
N ASN A 41 9.37 -10.59 -2.02
CA ASN A 41 9.49 -11.77 -2.89
C ASN A 41 9.97 -13.02 -2.14
N SER A 42 10.12 -12.92 -0.81
CA SER A 42 10.57 -14.01 0.06
C SER A 42 9.86 -13.93 1.43
N PRO A 43 9.68 -15.06 2.14
CA PRO A 43 9.09 -15.07 3.48
C PRO A 43 9.81 -14.11 4.43
N THR A 44 9.06 -13.25 5.11
CA THR A 44 9.62 -12.23 6.01
C THR A 44 8.61 -11.85 7.10
N THR A 45 9.05 -11.05 8.08
CA THR A 45 8.17 -10.38 9.04
C THR A 45 8.20 -8.88 8.78
N ILE A 46 7.02 -8.27 8.72
CA ILE A 46 6.83 -6.84 8.51
C ILE A 46 6.41 -6.21 9.83
N SER A 47 6.91 -5.00 10.11
CA SER A 47 6.46 -4.18 11.23
C SER A 47 6.36 -2.72 10.82
N GLN A 48 5.39 -2.00 11.40
CA GLN A 48 5.31 -0.55 11.25
C GLN A 48 6.48 0.11 11.97
N PRO A 49 7.16 1.11 11.38
CA PRO A 49 8.22 1.85 12.07
C PRO A 49 7.66 2.59 13.30
N ASN A 50 8.39 2.53 14.41
CA ASN A 50 7.99 3.11 15.71
C ASN A 50 7.85 4.65 15.70
N SER A 51 8.29 5.35 14.65
CA SER A 51 8.51 6.80 14.65
C SER A 51 7.43 7.63 13.98
N SER A 52 6.31 7.06 13.50
CA SER A 52 5.21 7.88 12.98
C SER A 52 3.84 7.22 13.10
N LEU A 53 2.94 7.99 13.71
CA LEU A 53 1.54 7.64 13.99
C LEU A 53 0.62 7.80 12.77
N LEU A 54 1.11 8.44 11.70
CA LEU A 54 0.35 8.80 10.49
C LEU A 54 1.12 8.40 9.23
N LEU A 55 1.51 7.13 9.14
CA LEU A 55 2.13 6.58 7.93
C LEU A 55 1.20 5.56 7.30
N GLU A 56 1.00 5.70 5.99
CA GLU A 56 0.45 4.67 5.14
C GLU A 56 1.62 3.89 4.52
N CYS A 57 1.69 2.59 4.82
CA CYS A 57 2.70 1.69 4.29
C CYS A 57 2.02 0.71 3.34
N VAL A 58 2.59 0.52 2.14
CA VAL A 58 2.06 -0.44 1.15
C VAL A 58 3.15 -1.45 0.81
N TRP A 59 2.84 -2.74 0.99
CA TRP A 59 3.73 -3.84 0.63
C TRP A 59 3.13 -4.68 -0.48
N PHE A 60 3.89 -4.93 -1.54
CA PHE A 60 3.51 -5.81 -2.63
C PHE A 60 4.15 -7.17 -2.42
N VAL A 61 3.34 -8.17 -2.08
CA VAL A 61 3.82 -9.52 -1.78
C VAL A 61 3.61 -10.40 -3.00
N THR A 62 4.70 -10.89 -3.58
CA THR A 62 4.65 -11.80 -4.73
C THR A 62 5.20 -13.16 -4.31
N ALA A 63 4.38 -14.21 -4.49
CA ALA A 63 4.84 -15.59 -4.34
C ALA A 63 5.48 -16.09 -5.65
N PRO A 64 6.44 -17.02 -5.57
CA PRO A 64 6.87 -17.79 -6.74
C PRO A 64 5.69 -18.53 -7.39
N PRO A 65 5.82 -18.94 -8.66
CA PRO A 65 4.82 -19.81 -9.31
C PRO A 65 4.45 -21.01 -8.45
N ASP A 66 3.18 -21.42 -8.54
CA ASP A 66 2.60 -22.58 -7.85
C ASP A 66 2.63 -22.52 -6.31
N LYS A 67 2.82 -21.32 -5.73
CA LYS A 67 2.74 -21.09 -4.28
C LYS A 67 1.63 -20.11 -3.93
N VAL A 68 1.07 -20.29 -2.74
CA VAL A 68 0.08 -19.39 -2.15
C VAL A 68 0.73 -18.51 -1.08
N ILE A 69 0.26 -17.27 -0.96
CA ILE A 69 0.68 -16.36 0.10
C ILE A 69 -0.14 -16.65 1.34
N THR A 70 0.52 -16.84 2.48
CA THR A 70 -0.15 -16.93 3.80
C THR A 70 0.28 -15.74 4.66
N ILE A 71 -0.69 -14.98 5.14
CA ILE A 71 -0.46 -13.81 5.99
C ILE A 71 -0.90 -14.15 7.41
N LYS A 72 -0.01 -13.92 8.38
CA LYS A 72 -0.31 -14.08 9.82
C LYS A 72 -0.06 -12.78 10.56
N ILE A 73 -1.13 -12.17 11.05
CA ILE A 73 -1.06 -10.97 11.90
C ILE A 73 -0.70 -11.43 13.32
N LYS A 74 0.53 -11.14 13.76
CA LYS A 74 1.04 -11.55 15.09
C LYS A 74 0.52 -10.66 16.21
N SER A 75 0.53 -9.35 15.99
CA SER A 75 0.06 -8.36 16.94
C SER A 75 -0.33 -7.09 16.19
N MET A 76 -1.26 -6.34 16.78
CA MET A 76 -1.71 -5.06 16.25
C MET A 76 -1.89 -4.08 17.40
N ARG A 77 -1.24 -2.92 17.30
CA ARG A 77 -1.40 -1.84 18.27
C ARG A 77 -2.42 -0.85 17.75
N SER A 78 -3.56 -0.77 18.43
CA SER A 78 -4.52 0.31 18.20
C SER A 78 -4.11 1.51 19.06
N ILE A 79 -3.81 2.61 18.38
CA ILE A 79 -3.55 3.92 19.01
C ILE A 79 -4.81 4.78 18.95
N LEU A 80 -5.62 4.59 17.90
CA LEU A 80 -6.94 5.16 17.74
C LEU A 80 -7.97 4.03 17.86
N MET A 81 -9.08 4.28 18.55
CA MET A 81 -10.13 3.28 18.78
C MET A 81 -10.91 2.92 17.50
N LEU A 82 -10.83 3.76 16.48
CA LEU A 82 -11.59 3.62 15.24
C LEU A 82 -10.80 2.84 14.19
N CYS A 83 -11.39 1.75 13.69
CA CYS A 83 -10.78 0.90 12.68
C CYS A 83 -10.48 1.62 11.37
N ASP A 84 -11.21 2.68 11.04
CA ASP A 84 -10.99 3.43 9.79
C ASP A 84 -9.62 4.13 9.75
N TYR A 85 -9.00 4.39 10.90
CA TYR A 85 -7.71 5.07 10.99
C TYR A 85 -6.53 4.15 11.33
N ASN A 86 -6.78 3.02 11.98
CA ASN A 86 -5.74 2.05 12.33
C ASN A 86 -6.18 0.65 11.88
N ASN A 87 -5.91 0.36 10.61
CA ASN A 87 -6.25 -0.88 9.95
C ASN A 87 -5.10 -1.42 9.11
N ILE A 88 -5.21 -2.70 8.78
CA ILE A 88 -4.45 -3.37 7.72
C ILE A 88 -5.49 -3.76 6.67
N LYS A 89 -5.32 -3.25 5.45
CA LYS A 89 -6.14 -3.66 4.30
C LYS A 89 -5.40 -4.73 3.51
N LEU A 90 -6.10 -5.80 3.19
CA LEU A 90 -5.59 -6.91 2.38
C LEU A 90 -6.27 -6.84 1.01
N TYR A 91 -5.47 -6.84 -0.06
CA TYR A 91 -5.97 -6.78 -1.43
C TYR A 91 -5.53 -8.00 -2.23
N ASP A 92 -6.40 -8.47 -3.13
CA ASP A 92 -6.10 -9.47 -4.14
C ASP A 92 -5.41 -8.81 -5.34
N GLY A 93 -4.12 -9.07 -5.50
CA GLY A 93 -3.27 -8.42 -6.50
C GLY A 93 -2.74 -7.04 -6.08
N HIS A 94 -2.03 -6.39 -7.01
CA HIS A 94 -1.27 -5.16 -6.72
C HIS A 94 -2.07 -3.85 -6.89
N ASN A 95 -3.39 -3.93 -7.10
CA ASN A 95 -4.22 -2.74 -7.26
C ASN A 95 -4.93 -2.39 -5.94
N VAL A 96 -4.32 -1.52 -5.14
CA VAL A 96 -4.81 -1.11 -3.81
C VAL A 96 -5.95 -0.09 -3.83
N THR A 97 -6.28 0.48 -4.99
CA THR A 97 -7.40 1.44 -5.10
C THR A 97 -8.69 0.81 -5.61
N ASN A 98 -8.61 -0.44 -6.11
CA ASN A 98 -9.78 -1.16 -6.55
C ASN A 98 -10.52 -1.72 -5.32
N ALA A 99 -11.72 -1.22 -5.05
CA ALA A 99 -12.53 -1.74 -3.95
C ALA A 99 -12.89 -3.22 -4.14
N SER A 100 -13.01 -3.70 -5.38
CA SER A 100 -13.33 -5.11 -5.67
C SER A 100 -12.18 -6.07 -5.40
N SER A 101 -10.93 -5.59 -5.27
CA SER A 101 -9.81 -6.44 -4.83
C SER A 101 -9.66 -6.44 -3.32
N LEU A 102 -10.39 -5.63 -2.56
CA LEU A 102 -10.28 -5.62 -1.10
C LEU A 102 -10.82 -6.94 -0.53
N ILE A 103 -9.93 -7.75 0.03
CA ILE A 103 -10.25 -9.01 0.70
C ILE A 103 -10.76 -8.74 2.11
N ASP A 104 -10.05 -7.90 2.87
CA ASP A 104 -10.38 -7.63 4.27
C ASP A 104 -9.79 -6.30 4.77
N THR A 105 -10.42 -5.74 5.80
CA THR A 105 -9.90 -4.61 6.60
C THR A 105 -9.84 -5.02 8.06
N VAL A 106 -8.65 -5.40 8.50
CA VAL A 106 -8.38 -5.91 9.84
C VAL A 106 -7.95 -4.77 10.76
N CYS A 107 -8.46 -4.75 11.98
CA CYS A 107 -8.04 -3.82 13.04
C CYS A 107 -8.04 -4.55 14.38
N LYS A 108 -7.66 -3.87 15.47
CA LYS A 108 -7.65 -4.51 16.80
C LYS A 108 -9.04 -5.02 17.24
N THR A 109 -10.12 -4.32 16.89
CA THR A 109 -11.49 -4.69 17.27
C THR A 109 -12.21 -5.54 16.22
N ARG A 110 -11.65 -5.69 15.00
CA ARG A 110 -12.18 -6.55 13.93
C ARG A 110 -11.07 -7.47 13.44
N GLY A 111 -11.11 -8.73 13.89
CA GLY A 111 -10.14 -9.75 13.49
C GLY A 111 -10.28 -10.17 12.01
N PRO A 112 -9.35 -11.00 11.50
CA PRO A 112 -9.40 -11.47 10.11
C PRO A 112 -10.65 -12.31 9.83
N GLY A 113 -11.28 -12.10 8.68
CA GLY A 113 -12.45 -12.87 8.20
C GLY A 113 -13.75 -12.55 8.93
N VAL A 114 -13.81 -11.47 9.71
CA VAL A 114 -15.04 -11.01 10.37
C VAL A 114 -15.82 -10.13 9.39
N ASN A 115 -16.73 -10.74 8.64
CA ASN A 115 -17.69 -10.01 7.80
C ASN A 115 -18.67 -9.25 8.69
N GLN A 116 -18.96 -7.99 8.35
CA GLN A 116 -20.05 -7.24 8.95
C GLN A 116 -21.39 -7.87 8.54
N THR A 117 -22.18 -8.31 9.51
CA THR A 117 -23.64 -8.37 9.41
C THR A 117 -24.22 -6.97 9.54
#